data_AF-A0AA38NVT8-F1
#
_entry.id   AF-A0AA38NVT8-F1
#
_cell.length_a   1.000
_cell.length_b   1.000
_cell.length_c   1.000
_cell.angle_alpha   90.00
_cell.angle_beta   90.00
_cell.angle_gamma   90.00
#
_symmetry.space_group_name_H-M   'P 1'
#
loop_
_entity.id
_entity.type
_entity.pdbx_description
1 polymer ?
#
loop_
_entity_poly.entity_id
_entity_poly.type
_entity_poly.pdbx_seq_one_letter_code
_entity_poly.pdbx_strand_id
1 'polypeptide(L)'
;MIFRRNEESARNNGDWNEIAELSAAIDEVFRQATKRLSMSARPLVADVIPVIDLINNRLEKLVNDMTKPPIVRASAAKGRAVLNKYYSKTDDSKMYRICMILR
;
A
#
# COMPACT_ATOMS: atom_id res chain seq x y z
N MET A 1 -26.75 -9.58 32.78
CA MET A 1 -25.62 -8.63 32.59
C MET A 1 -24.29 -9.30 32.18
N ILE A 2 -24.23 -10.64 32.04
CA ILE A 2 -22.98 -11.38 31.74
C ILE A 2 -22.73 -11.57 30.23
N PHE A 3 -23.78 -11.62 29.42
CA PHE A 3 -23.67 -11.82 27.95
C PHE A 3 -22.98 -10.67 27.20
N ARG A 4 -23.13 -9.43 27.67
CA ARG A 4 -22.60 -8.24 26.98
C ARG A 4 -21.07 -8.08 27.13
N ARG A 5 -20.49 -8.69 28.18
CA ARG A 5 -19.06 -8.58 28.51
C ARG A 5 -18.17 -9.54 27.70
N ASN A 6 -18.72 -10.67 27.24
CA ASN A 6 -18.00 -11.61 26.38
C ASN A 6 -17.93 -11.15 24.91
N GLU A 7 -18.94 -10.43 24.43
CA GLU A 7 -18.89 -9.85 23.08
C GLU A 7 -17.88 -8.69 22.96
N GLU A 8 -17.69 -7.89 24.00
CA GLU A 8 -16.68 -6.81 24.01
C GLU A 8 -15.25 -7.34 24.00
N SER A 9 -14.96 -8.42 24.75
CA SER A 9 -13.63 -9.05 24.73
C SER A 9 -13.34 -9.79 23.41
N ALA A 10 -14.36 -10.37 22.76
CA ALA A 10 -14.22 -10.99 21.44
C ALA A 10 -14.10 -9.95 20.30
N ARG A 11 -14.85 -8.84 20.38
CA ARG A 11 -14.71 -7.68 19.48
C ARG A 11 -13.30 -7.09 19.53
N ASN A 12 -12.74 -6.96 20.74
CA ASN A 12 -11.40 -6.43 20.91
C ASN A 12 -10.36 -7.31 20.20
N ASN A 13 -10.35 -8.62 20.44
CA ASN A 13 -9.29 -9.50 19.92
C ASN A 13 -9.39 -9.77 18.40
N GLY A 14 -10.60 -9.80 17.83
CA GLY A 14 -10.82 -9.97 16.39
C GLY A 14 -10.35 -8.76 15.58
N ASP A 15 -10.72 -7.55 16.02
CA ASP A 15 -10.35 -6.31 15.35
C ASP A 15 -8.82 -6.09 15.36
N TRP A 16 -8.14 -6.39 16.48
CA TRP A 16 -6.67 -6.30 16.54
C TRP A 16 -5.97 -7.30 15.63
N ASN A 17 -6.52 -8.49 15.43
CA ASN A 17 -5.96 -9.47 14.50
C ASN A 17 -6.09 -9.00 13.05
N GLU A 18 -7.24 -8.45 12.68
CA GLU A 18 -7.46 -7.89 11.35
C GLU A 18 -6.57 -6.67 11.08
N ILE A 19 -6.36 -5.80 12.09
CA ILE A 19 -5.42 -4.67 12.03
C ILE A 19 -3.98 -5.16 11.93
N ALA A 20 -3.61 -6.20 12.68
CA ALA A 20 -2.27 -6.79 12.60
C ALA A 20 -1.99 -7.40 11.23
N GLU A 21 -2.98 -8.11 10.65
CA GLU A 21 -2.86 -8.66 9.30
C GLU A 21 -2.77 -7.55 8.25
N LEU A 22 -3.57 -6.50 8.39
CA LEU A 22 -3.48 -5.30 7.55
C LEU A 22 -2.09 -4.66 7.64
N SER A 23 -1.61 -4.44 8.86
CA SER A 23 -0.32 -3.83 9.13
C SER A 23 0.81 -4.65 8.52
N ALA A 24 0.80 -5.97 8.66
CA ALA A 24 1.80 -6.85 8.07
C ALA A 24 1.78 -6.83 6.54
N ALA A 25 0.58 -6.88 5.94
CA ALA A 25 0.41 -6.87 4.49
C ALA A 25 0.87 -5.54 3.86
N ILE A 26 0.58 -4.42 4.52
CA ILE A 26 0.99 -3.08 4.07
C ILE A 26 2.48 -2.85 4.33
N ASP A 27 2.96 -3.16 5.54
CA ASP A 27 4.36 -2.90 5.92
C ASP A 27 5.32 -3.56 4.94
N GLU A 28 5.07 -4.81 4.53
CA GLU A 28 5.98 -5.48 3.61
C GLU A 28 6.08 -4.80 2.23
N VAL A 29 4.98 -4.26 1.73
CA VAL A 29 4.94 -3.54 0.44
C VAL A 29 5.72 -2.23 0.54
N PHE A 30 5.41 -1.41 1.55
CA PHE A 30 5.99 -0.08 1.70
C PHE A 30 7.43 -0.11 2.20
N ARG A 31 7.78 -1.08 3.05
CA ARG A 31 9.15 -1.29 3.55
C ARG A 31 10.09 -1.67 2.41
N GLN A 32 9.69 -2.58 1.53
CA GLN A 32 10.51 -2.93 0.36
C GLN A 32 10.68 -1.75 -0.60
N ALA A 33 9.60 -1.02 -0.89
CA ALA A 33 9.64 0.17 -1.72
C ALA A 33 10.57 1.25 -1.15
N THR A 34 10.38 1.57 0.13
CA THR A 34 11.20 2.55 0.86
C THR A 34 12.66 2.12 0.86
N LYS A 35 12.96 0.85 1.21
CA LYS A 35 14.34 0.34 1.19
C LYS A 35 14.97 0.48 -0.20
N ARG A 36 14.22 0.20 -1.27
CA ARG A 36 14.72 0.35 -2.65
C ARG A 36 15.10 1.80 -2.97
N LEU A 37 14.28 2.76 -2.57
CA LEU A 37 14.54 4.18 -2.76
C LEU A 37 15.67 4.69 -1.86
N SER A 38 15.76 4.19 -0.62
CA SER A 38 16.78 4.57 0.35
C SER A 38 18.18 3.99 0.06
N MET A 39 18.28 2.96 -0.79
CA MET A 39 19.59 2.43 -1.23
C MET A 39 20.30 3.34 -2.23
N SER A 40 19.57 4.25 -2.89
CA SER A 40 20.20 5.24 -3.77
C SER A 40 20.54 6.49 -2.96
N ALA A 41 21.78 6.97 -3.08
CA ALA A 41 22.17 8.26 -2.51
C ALA A 41 21.44 9.43 -3.17
N ARG A 42 20.93 9.24 -4.40
CA ARG A 42 20.15 10.21 -5.19
C ARG A 42 19.13 9.47 -6.06
N PRO A 43 17.98 9.05 -5.52
CA PRO A 43 16.95 8.42 -6.34
C PRO A 43 16.43 9.42 -7.39
N LEU A 44 16.54 9.06 -8.67
CA LEU A 44 16.01 9.89 -9.75
C LEU A 44 14.49 9.73 -9.82
N VAL A 45 13.79 10.72 -10.38
CA VAL A 45 12.35 10.61 -10.68
C VAL A 45 12.05 9.37 -11.52
N ALA A 46 12.96 8.99 -12.43
CA ALA A 46 12.86 7.78 -13.22
C ALA A 46 13.01 6.48 -12.41
N ASP A 47 13.65 6.50 -11.25
CA ASP A 47 13.78 5.33 -10.35
C ASP A 47 12.55 5.12 -9.47
N VAL A 48 11.74 6.16 -9.33
CA VAL A 48 10.53 6.14 -8.52
C VAL A 48 9.39 5.41 -9.25
N ILE A 49 9.36 5.46 -10.59
CA ILE A 49 8.32 4.81 -11.42
C ILE A 49 8.22 3.31 -11.18
N PRO A 50 9.31 2.52 -11.31
CA PRO A 50 9.21 1.08 -11.13
C PRO A 50 8.83 0.72 -9.68
N VAL A 51 9.15 1.60 -8.72
CA VAL A 51 8.76 1.41 -7.31
C VAL A 51 7.26 1.65 -7.12
N ILE A 52 6.68 2.65 -7.77
CA ILE A 52 5.23 2.90 -7.76
C ILE A 52 4.48 1.77 -8.43
N ASP A 53 4.94 1.33 -9.61
CA ASP A 53 4.34 0.20 -10.33
C ASP A 53 4.39 -1.06 -9.47
N LEU A 54 5.50 -1.31 -8.77
CA LEU A 54 5.63 -2.41 -7.83
C LEU A 54 4.61 -2.31 -6.68
N ILE A 55 4.44 -1.12 -6.08
CA ILE A 55 3.44 -0.91 -5.02
C ILE A 55 2.03 -1.14 -5.58
N ASN A 56 1.71 -0.56 -6.73
CA ASN A 56 0.37 -0.68 -7.34
C ASN A 56 0.03 -2.13 -7.66
N ASN A 57 0.95 -2.87 -8.27
CA ASN A 57 0.79 -4.29 -8.58
C ASN A 57 0.60 -5.16 -7.33
N ARG A 58 1.33 -4.85 -6.24
CA ARG A 58 1.17 -5.59 -4.97
C ARG A 58 -0.15 -5.29 -4.29
N LEU A 59 -0.58 -4.03 -4.27
CA LEU A 59 -1.88 -3.67 -3.73
C LEU A 59 -3.02 -4.27 -4.57
N GLU A 60 -2.87 -4.34 -5.89
CA GLU A 60 -3.86 -4.99 -6.76
C GLU A 60 -4.00 -6.48 -6.46
N LYS A 61 -2.87 -7.17 -6.27
CA LYS A 61 -2.89 -8.57 -5.81
C LYS A 61 -3.61 -8.72 -4.47
N LEU A 62 -3.34 -7.83 -3.51
CA LEU A 62 -4.02 -7.84 -2.21
C LEU A 62 -5.53 -7.57 -2.32
N VAL A 63 -5.96 -6.66 -3.20
CA VAL A 63 -7.40 -6.40 -3.43
C VAL A 63 -8.12 -7.64 -3.94
N ASN A 64 -7.48 -8.38 -4.84
CA ASN A 64 -8.06 -9.57 -5.49
C ASN A 64 -7.84 -10.87 -4.69
N ASP A 65 -7.10 -10.82 -3.58
CA ASP A 65 -6.82 -11.99 -2.75
C ASP A 65 -8.00 -12.32 -1.83
N MET A 66 -8.87 -13.23 -2.28
CA MET A 66 -10.05 -13.67 -1.54
C MET A 66 -9.74 -14.41 -0.23
N THR A 67 -8.47 -14.79 -0.01
CA THR A 67 -8.03 -15.40 1.26
C THR A 67 -7.86 -14.36 2.37
N LYS A 68 -7.85 -13.06 2.01
CA LYS A 68 -7.67 -11.95 2.95
C LYS A 68 -8.98 -11.39 3.48
N PRO A 69 -9.00 -10.92 4.74
CA PRO A 69 -10.16 -10.26 5.30
C PRO A 69 -10.68 -9.11 4.43
N PRO A 70 -12.00 -8.86 4.38
CA PRO A 70 -12.58 -7.74 3.64
C PRO A 70 -11.93 -6.38 3.95
N ILE A 71 -11.58 -6.14 5.22
CA ILE A 71 -10.93 -4.90 5.67
C ILE A 71 -9.54 -4.70 5.05
N VAL A 72 -8.78 -5.79 4.88
CA VAL A 72 -7.45 -5.76 4.26
C VAL A 72 -7.58 -5.39 2.78
N ARG A 73 -8.51 -6.04 2.07
CA ARG A 73 -8.79 -5.76 0.66
C ARG A 73 -9.30 -4.33 0.44
N ALA A 74 -10.23 -3.87 1.28
CA ALA A 74 -10.76 -2.50 1.21
C ALA A 74 -9.67 -1.45 1.47
N SER A 75 -8.77 -1.72 2.42
CA SER A 75 -7.64 -0.84 2.73
C SER A 75 -6.63 -0.80 1.57
N ALA A 76 -6.34 -1.94 0.94
CA ALA A 76 -5.50 -2.00 -0.25
C ALA A 76 -6.12 -1.21 -1.42
N ALA A 77 -7.43 -1.31 -1.63
CA ALA A 77 -8.15 -0.55 -2.65
C ALA A 77 -8.07 0.97 -2.40
N LYS A 78 -8.26 1.40 -1.15
CA LYS A 78 -8.05 2.81 -0.75
C LYS A 78 -6.61 3.26 -0.98
N GLY A 79 -5.62 2.44 -0.61
CA GLY A 79 -4.21 2.70 -0.86
C GLY A 79 -3.90 2.94 -2.34
N ARG A 80 -4.46 2.11 -3.23
CA ARG A 80 -4.34 2.30 -4.70
C ARG A 80 -4.99 3.60 -5.17
N ALA A 81 -6.17 3.92 -4.68
CA ALA A 81 -6.86 5.16 -5.08
C ALA A 81 -6.03 6.40 -4.71
N VAL A 82 -5.40 6.41 -3.53
CA VAL A 82 -4.48 7.48 -3.12
C VAL A 82 -3.24 7.48 -4.01
N LEU A 83 -2.61 6.32 -4.23
CA LEU A 83 -1.44 6.17 -5.08
C LEU A 83 -1.71 6.76 -6.49
N ASN A 84 -2.78 6.31 -7.14
CA ASN A 84 -3.16 6.76 -8.47
C ASN A 84 -3.46 8.27 -8.51
N LYS A 85 -4.07 8.84 -7.47
CA LYS A 85 -4.34 10.29 -7.40
C LYS A 85 -3.07 11.13 -7.40
N TYR A 86 -2.04 10.72 -6.65
CA TYR A 86 -0.78 11.47 -6.59
C TYR A 86 0.09 11.22 -7.82
N TYR A 87 0.05 10.02 -8.39
CA TYR A 87 0.93 9.66 -9.50
C TYR A 87 0.38 9.95 -10.89
N SER A 88 -0.94 9.98 -11.10
CA SER A 88 -1.52 10.55 -12.33
C SER A 88 -1.03 11.99 -12.58
N LYS A 89 -0.94 12.79 -11.52
CA LYS A 89 -0.39 14.16 -11.58
C LYS A 89 1.11 14.22 -11.88
N THR A 90 1.85 13.17 -11.53
CA THR A 90 3.28 13.07 -11.80
C THR A 90 3.53 12.66 -13.25
N ASP A 91 2.74 11.72 -13.80
CA ASP A 91 2.82 11.29 -15.21
C ASP A 91 2.47 12.42 -16.19
N ASP A 92 1.48 13.26 -15.82
CA ASP A 92 1.12 14.47 -16.57
C ASP A 92 2.19 15.59 -16.52
N SER A 93 3.21 15.46 -15.65
CA SER A 93 4.25 16.48 -15.50
C SER A 93 5.23 16.44 -16.67
N LYS A 94 5.48 17.60 -17.28
CA LYS A 94 6.54 17.76 -18.30
C LYS A 94 7.91 17.37 -17.77
N MET A 95 8.19 17.64 -16.49
CA MET A 95 9.44 17.26 -15.83
C MET A 95 9.63 15.74 -15.86
N TYR A 96 8.57 15.00 -15.62
CA TYR A 96 8.58 13.54 -15.62
C TYR A 96 8.87 12.96 -17.01
N ARG A 97 8.19 13.46 -18.04
CA ARG A 97 8.45 13.08 -19.43
C ARG A 97 9.90 13.35 -19.85
N ILE A 98 10.44 14.50 -19.44
CA ILE A 98 11.86 14.85 -19.69
C ILE A 98 12.79 13.90 -18.95
N CYS A 99 12.56 13.61 -17.67
CA CYS A 99 13.36 12.66 -16.90
C CYS A 99 13.37 11.24 -17.50
N MET A 100 12.28 10.80 -18.12
CA MET A 100 12.21 9.51 -18.80
C MET A 100 13.04 9.46 -20.09
N ILE A 101 13.10 10.57 -20.83
CA ILE A 101 13.90 10.68 -22.07
C ILE A 101 15.39 10.78 -21.75
N LEU A 102 15.75 11.43 -20.64
CA LEU A 102 17.14 11.67 -20.22
C LEU A 102 17.77 10.52 -19.42
N ARG A 103 17.01 9.44 -19.14
CA ARG A 103 17.47 8.30 -18.33
C ARG A 103 18.57 7.50 -19.03
#